data_AF-A0A8T8WB52-F1
#
_entry.id   AF-A0A8T8WB52-F1
#
_cell.length_a   1.000
_cell.length_b   1.000
_cell.length_c   1.000
_cell.angle_alpha   90.00
_cell.angle_beta   90.00
_cell.angle_gamma   90.00
#
_symmetry.space_group_name_H-M   'P 1'
#
loop_
_entity.id
_entity.type
_entity.pdbx_description
1 polymer ?
#
loop_
_entity_poly.entity_id
_entity_poly.type
_entity_poly.pdbx_seq_one_letter_code
_entity_poly.pdbx_strand_id
1 'polypeptide(L)'
;MTLDRFEGLLDKVETKFERASSNISLETKQYANRRLTEITPDLQRISRPNAYQDFLLDQIQAEKEKFQLAKRFDRSDAESKAEFLADEYYEELREDPVCTCDGKHAHKCVLKRGKLPIEVRNADNIDEGIREFRAEHNGRPLVLVDAQDEFAAFVGEVEAELRELIAVLTTDEIPDDAASTDADTQPTGQTAD
;
A
#
# COMPACT_ATOMS: atom_id res chain seq x y z
N MET A 1 14.42 -3.14 9.94
CA MET A 1 15.41 -2.97 8.85
C MET A 1 14.92 -2.02 7.73
N THR A 2 13.69 -1.50 7.79
CA THR A 2 13.13 -0.56 6.80
C THR A 2 13.40 0.91 7.13
N LEU A 3 13.39 1.29 8.41
CA LEU A 3 13.57 2.67 8.87
C LEU A 3 14.91 3.29 8.46
N ASP A 4 16.03 2.67 8.84
CA ASP A 4 17.39 3.17 8.54
C ASP A 4 17.63 3.40 7.03
N ARG A 5 16.94 2.64 6.17
CA ARG A 5 17.05 2.74 4.72
C ARG A 5 16.37 4.00 4.18
N PHE A 6 15.19 4.34 4.68
CA PHE A 6 14.46 5.55 4.27
C PHE A 6 15.07 6.81 4.86
N GLU A 7 15.52 6.76 6.11
CA GLU A 7 16.26 7.87 6.74
C GLU A 7 17.48 8.27 5.90
N GLY A 8 18.29 7.29 5.46
CA GLY A 8 19.44 7.57 4.62
C GLY A 8 19.12 8.10 3.21
N LEU A 9 17.89 7.94 2.72
CA LEU A 9 17.43 8.56 1.47
C LEU A 9 16.89 9.98 1.72
N LEU A 10 16.13 10.17 2.79
CA LEU A 10 15.63 11.49 3.20
C LEU A 10 16.78 12.44 3.53
N ASP A 11 17.77 11.99 4.29
CA ASP A 11 18.98 12.76 4.57
C ASP A 11 19.68 13.21 3.28
N LYS A 12 19.68 12.36 2.24
CA LYS A 12 20.25 12.71 0.94
C LYS A 12 19.41 13.74 0.21
N VAL A 13 18.08 13.61 0.22
CA VAL A 13 17.16 14.61 -0.35
C VAL A 13 17.37 15.96 0.33
N GLU A 14 17.36 16.00 1.66
CA GLU A 14 17.58 17.22 2.45
C GLU A 14 18.96 17.83 2.20
N THR A 15 20.02 17.02 2.24
CA THR A 15 21.38 17.47 1.95
C THR A 15 21.49 18.08 0.54
N LYS A 16 20.78 17.50 -0.44
CA LYS A 16 20.77 18.01 -1.81
C LYS A 16 20.01 19.33 -1.88
N PHE A 17 18.86 19.44 -1.23
CA PHE A 17 18.13 20.70 -1.11
C PHE A 17 18.98 21.82 -0.51
N GLU A 18 19.68 21.56 0.59
CA GLU A 18 20.49 22.56 1.28
C GLU A 18 21.70 22.99 0.44
N ARG A 19 22.50 22.01 -0.03
CA ARG A 19 23.76 22.28 -0.76
C ARG A 19 23.53 22.91 -2.12
N ALA A 20 22.41 22.60 -2.73
CA ALA A 20 22.11 23.02 -4.09
C ALA A 20 21.09 24.18 -4.12
N SER A 21 20.72 24.71 -2.95
CA SER A 21 19.83 25.87 -2.81
C SER A 21 20.27 27.10 -3.61
N SER A 22 21.55 27.23 -3.97
CA SER A 22 22.06 28.30 -4.83
C SER A 22 22.23 27.94 -6.31
N ASN A 23 22.26 26.66 -6.69
CA ASN A 23 22.59 26.21 -8.05
C ASN A 23 21.45 25.47 -8.78
N ILE A 24 20.39 25.08 -8.09
CA ILE A 24 19.21 24.43 -8.69
C ILE A 24 18.18 25.49 -9.08
N SER A 25 17.57 25.32 -10.24
CA SER A 25 16.46 26.13 -10.72
C SER A 25 15.29 26.19 -9.72
N LEU A 26 14.50 27.27 -9.80
CA LEU A 26 13.32 27.40 -8.95
C LEU A 26 12.28 26.31 -9.26
N GLU A 27 12.15 25.96 -10.53
CA GLU A 27 11.20 24.96 -11.04
C GLU A 27 11.49 23.57 -10.45
N THR A 28 12.75 23.13 -10.48
CA THR A 28 13.17 21.85 -9.88
C THR A 28 12.90 21.80 -8.38
N LYS A 29 13.11 22.92 -7.66
CA LYS A 29 12.78 22.98 -6.22
C LYS A 29 11.28 22.89 -5.97
N GLN A 30 10.45 23.54 -6.81
CA GLN A 30 9.00 23.47 -6.69
C GLN A 30 8.49 22.07 -6.96
N TYR A 31 8.96 21.43 -8.04
CA TYR A 31 8.67 20.04 -8.37
C TYR A 31 9.06 19.12 -7.20
N ALA A 32 10.30 19.22 -6.71
CA ALA A 32 10.78 18.34 -5.66
C ALA A 32 10.03 18.54 -4.33
N ASN A 33 9.68 19.78 -3.96
CA ASN A 33 8.85 20.06 -2.78
C ASN A 33 7.44 19.49 -2.90
N ARG A 34 6.83 19.61 -4.09
CA ARG A 34 5.49 19.06 -4.36
C ARG A 34 5.52 17.53 -4.22
N ARG A 35 6.42 16.85 -4.93
CA ARG A 35 6.56 15.39 -4.84
C ARG A 35 6.87 14.93 -3.42
N LEU A 36 7.77 15.62 -2.71
CA LEU A 36 8.06 15.29 -1.31
C LEU A 36 6.81 15.42 -0.42
N THR A 37 5.98 16.43 -0.66
CA THR A 37 4.69 16.61 0.04
C THR A 37 3.73 15.47 -0.26
N GLU A 38 3.66 15.03 -1.53
CA GLU A 38 2.79 13.93 -1.98
C GLU A 38 3.18 12.59 -1.34
N ILE A 39 4.47 12.27 -1.23
CA ILE A 39 4.94 10.99 -0.64
C ILE A 39 5.06 11.00 0.88
N THR A 40 5.00 12.17 1.52
CA THR A 40 5.17 12.29 2.97
C THR A 40 4.20 11.41 3.77
N PRO A 41 2.90 11.32 3.43
CA PRO A 41 1.96 10.43 4.13
C PRO A 41 2.40 8.95 4.06
N ASP A 42 2.88 8.51 2.91
CA ASP A 42 3.30 7.12 2.69
C ASP A 42 4.61 6.80 3.43
N LEU A 43 5.56 7.73 3.41
CA LEU A 43 6.76 7.66 4.23
C LEU A 43 6.43 7.56 5.71
N GLN A 44 5.52 8.41 6.19
CA GLN A 44 5.06 8.38 7.58
C GLN A 44 4.36 7.06 7.91
N ARG A 45 3.61 6.47 6.97
CA ARG A 45 2.97 5.17 7.15
C ARG A 45 4.01 4.06 7.28
N ILE A 46 4.95 3.95 6.34
CA ILE A 46 5.99 2.90 6.30
C ILE A 46 6.98 3.01 7.46
N SER A 47 7.23 4.23 7.95
CA SER A 47 8.18 4.50 9.04
C SER A 47 7.62 4.16 10.43
N ARG A 48 6.34 3.77 10.57
CA ARG A 48 5.81 3.36 11.87
C ARG A 48 6.46 2.03 12.31
N PRO A 49 6.79 1.86 13.60
CA PRO A 49 7.33 0.59 14.10
C PRO A 49 6.47 -0.64 13.75
N ASN A 50 5.15 -0.46 13.65
CA ASN A 50 4.18 -1.51 13.34
C ASN A 50 3.59 -1.40 11.92
N ALA A 51 4.20 -0.63 11.01
CA ALA A 51 3.64 -0.33 9.69
C ALA A 51 3.21 -1.59 8.92
N TYR A 52 4.07 -2.61 8.91
CA TYR A 52 3.79 -3.86 8.21
C TYR A 52 2.67 -4.66 8.90
N GLN A 53 2.64 -4.69 10.23
CA GLN A 53 1.58 -5.37 10.97
C GLN A 53 0.21 -4.71 10.73
N ASP A 54 0.18 -3.37 10.74
CA ASP A 54 -1.02 -2.58 10.47
C ASP A 54 -1.50 -2.85 9.03
N PHE A 55 -0.58 -2.85 8.05
CA PHE A 55 -0.89 -3.17 6.66
C PHE A 55 -1.47 -4.58 6.49
N LEU A 56 -0.88 -5.59 7.12
CA LEU A 56 -1.41 -6.95 7.11
C LEU A 56 -2.83 -7.02 7.68
N LEU A 57 -3.08 -6.28 8.77
CA LEU A 57 -4.39 -6.27 9.40
C LEU A 57 -5.43 -5.59 8.51
N ASP A 58 -5.10 -4.47 7.87
CA ASP A 58 -5.95 -3.79 6.90
C ASP A 58 -6.31 -4.74 5.75
N GLN A 59 -5.33 -5.43 5.16
CA GLN A 59 -5.56 -6.39 4.07
C GLN A 59 -6.42 -7.58 4.50
N ILE A 60 -6.17 -8.14 5.68
CA ILE A 60 -6.99 -9.22 6.25
C ILE A 60 -8.44 -8.78 6.44
N GLN A 61 -8.68 -7.53 6.85
CA GLN A 61 -10.03 -6.99 7.02
C GLN A 61 -10.72 -6.79 5.67
N ALA A 62 -10.06 -6.18 4.69
CA ALA A 62 -10.58 -6.00 3.35
C ALA A 62 -10.96 -7.34 2.69
N GLU A 63 -10.05 -8.32 2.71
CA GLU A 63 -10.32 -9.63 2.11
C GLU A 63 -11.37 -10.43 2.88
N LYS A 64 -11.51 -10.23 4.20
CA LYS A 64 -12.64 -10.78 4.96
C LYS A 64 -13.97 -10.20 4.49
N GLU A 65 -14.06 -8.91 4.25
CA GLU A 65 -15.30 -8.30 3.78
C GLU A 65 -15.71 -8.85 2.42
N LYS A 66 -14.74 -8.99 1.50
CA LYS A 66 -14.90 -9.70 0.22
C LYS A 66 -15.37 -11.15 0.43
N PHE A 67 -14.76 -11.89 1.36
CA PHE A 67 -15.19 -13.24 1.71
C PHE A 67 -16.63 -13.32 2.22
N GLN A 68 -17.02 -12.37 3.08
CA GLN A 68 -18.38 -12.31 3.63
C GLN A 68 -19.41 -11.94 2.56
N LEU A 69 -19.02 -11.09 1.60
CA LEU A 69 -19.85 -10.74 0.46
C LEU A 69 -20.05 -11.96 -0.45
N ALA A 70 -18.99 -12.69 -0.78
CA ALA A 70 -19.06 -13.95 -1.53
C ALA A 70 -19.97 -14.98 -0.84
N LYS A 71 -19.83 -15.15 0.49
CA LYS A 71 -20.71 -16.07 1.24
C LYS A 71 -22.17 -15.64 1.31
N ARG A 72 -22.45 -14.34 1.25
CA ARG A 72 -23.83 -13.85 1.18
C ARG A 72 -24.42 -14.13 -0.21
N PHE A 73 -23.61 -14.02 -1.25
CA PHE A 73 -23.99 -14.42 -2.60
C PHE A 73 -24.30 -15.92 -2.68
N ASP A 74 -23.45 -16.80 -2.16
CA ASP A 74 -23.68 -18.25 -2.18
C ASP A 74 -24.98 -18.69 -1.47
N ARG A 75 -25.54 -17.82 -0.63
CA ARG A 75 -26.76 -18.05 0.14
C ARG A 75 -27.96 -17.26 -0.37
N SER A 76 -27.77 -16.37 -1.33
CA SER A 76 -28.85 -15.60 -1.91
C SER A 76 -29.50 -16.40 -3.04
N ASP A 77 -30.75 -16.04 -3.36
CA ASP A 77 -31.45 -16.58 -4.53
C ASP A 77 -31.13 -15.78 -5.81
N ALA A 78 -30.05 -14.99 -5.80
CA ALA A 78 -29.69 -14.16 -6.95
C ALA A 78 -29.26 -15.04 -8.13
N GLU A 79 -29.74 -14.71 -9.34
CA GLU A 79 -29.50 -15.53 -10.53
C GLU A 79 -28.06 -15.38 -11.03
N SER A 80 -27.40 -14.26 -10.71
CA SER A 80 -26.00 -14.04 -11.07
C SER A 80 -25.25 -13.21 -10.03
N LYS A 81 -23.93 -13.43 -9.99
CA LYS A 81 -23.01 -12.67 -9.12
C LYS A 81 -22.95 -11.18 -9.53
N ALA A 82 -23.14 -10.87 -10.82
CA ALA A 82 -23.19 -9.50 -11.33
C ALA A 82 -24.49 -8.76 -10.97
N GLU A 83 -25.60 -9.47 -10.78
CA GLU A 83 -26.85 -8.87 -10.28
C GLU A 83 -26.78 -8.63 -8.76
N PHE A 84 -26.13 -9.55 -8.04
CA PHE A 84 -26.02 -9.48 -6.58
C PHE A 84 -25.01 -8.43 -6.10
N LEU A 85 -23.93 -8.24 -6.85
CA LEU A 85 -22.90 -7.25 -6.58
C LEU A 85 -23.19 -6.03 -7.43
N ALA A 86 -23.14 -4.83 -6.85
CA ALA A 86 -23.00 -3.64 -7.71
C ALA A 86 -21.73 -3.81 -8.56
N ASP A 87 -21.72 -3.32 -9.81
CA ASP A 87 -20.62 -3.46 -10.79
C ASP A 87 -19.22 -3.28 -10.15
N GLU A 88 -19.10 -2.36 -9.19
CA GLU A 88 -17.89 -2.04 -8.43
C GLU A 88 -17.24 -3.23 -7.69
N TYR A 89 -17.99 -4.27 -7.30
CA TYR A 89 -17.48 -5.39 -6.51
C TYR A 89 -17.29 -6.69 -7.30
N TYR A 90 -17.72 -6.74 -8.57
CA TYR A 90 -17.76 -8.00 -9.33
C TYR A 90 -16.36 -8.53 -9.67
N GLU A 91 -15.44 -7.66 -10.08
CA GLU A 91 -14.09 -8.04 -10.52
C GLU A 91 -13.15 -8.37 -9.35
N GLU A 92 -13.44 -7.85 -8.15
CA GLU A 92 -12.54 -7.98 -7.00
C GLU A 92 -12.76 -9.25 -6.16
N LEU A 93 -13.87 -9.97 -6.36
CA LEU A 93 -14.18 -11.15 -5.57
C LEU A 93 -13.51 -12.41 -6.11
N ARG A 94 -12.33 -12.72 -5.58
CA ARG A 94 -11.70 -14.04 -5.67
C ARG A 94 -12.61 -15.14 -5.10
N GLU A 95 -12.43 -16.38 -5.56
CA GLU A 95 -13.16 -17.57 -5.07
C GLU A 95 -12.78 -17.90 -3.61
N ASP A 96 -11.49 -17.82 -3.28
CA ASP A 96 -10.95 -17.93 -1.91
C ASP A 96 -10.12 -16.67 -1.55
N PRO A 97 -10.77 -15.57 -1.15
CA PRO A 97 -10.09 -14.27 -0.95
C PRO A 97 -9.06 -14.29 0.18
N VAL A 98 -9.34 -15.04 1.25
CA VAL A 98 -8.54 -14.98 2.48
C VAL A 98 -7.57 -16.16 2.61
N CYS A 99 -8.11 -17.38 2.50
CA CYS A 99 -7.32 -18.61 2.56
C CYS A 99 -8.12 -19.79 2.00
N THR A 100 -7.42 -20.86 1.64
CA THR A 100 -8.01 -22.07 1.04
C THR A 100 -8.52 -23.09 2.08
N CYS A 101 -8.71 -22.71 3.35
CA CYS A 101 -9.26 -23.64 4.34
C CYS A 101 -10.73 -23.96 4.05
N ASP A 102 -11.08 -25.25 4.07
CA ASP A 102 -12.42 -25.75 3.77
C ASP A 102 -13.03 -26.53 4.97
N GLY A 103 -14.26 -27.01 4.77
CA GLY A 103 -14.96 -27.92 5.67
C GLY A 103 -14.89 -27.57 7.16
N LYS A 104 -14.44 -28.54 7.97
CA LYS A 104 -14.33 -28.41 9.43
C LYS A 104 -13.23 -27.45 9.89
N HIS A 105 -12.36 -26.97 9.01
CA HIS A 105 -11.27 -26.06 9.34
C HIS A 105 -11.63 -24.61 9.03
N ALA A 106 -12.47 -24.38 8.01
CA ALA A 106 -12.89 -23.04 7.57
C ALA A 106 -13.49 -22.18 8.70
N HIS A 107 -14.32 -22.75 9.57
CA HIS A 107 -14.98 -22.00 10.65
C HIS A 107 -14.03 -21.62 11.81
N LYS A 108 -12.90 -22.32 11.95
CA LYS A 108 -11.88 -22.04 12.98
C LYS A 108 -10.73 -21.18 12.46
N CYS A 109 -10.65 -20.96 11.15
CA CYS A 109 -9.59 -20.16 10.55
C CYS A 109 -9.63 -18.71 11.07
N VAL A 110 -8.51 -18.26 11.65
CA VAL A 110 -8.35 -16.91 12.21
C VAL A 110 -8.40 -15.83 11.13
N LEU A 111 -7.84 -16.11 9.95
CA LEU A 111 -7.85 -15.17 8.82
C LEU A 111 -9.27 -14.94 8.29
N LYS A 112 -10.07 -16.01 8.10
CA LYS A 112 -11.49 -15.89 7.69
C LYS A 112 -12.36 -15.16 8.73
N ARG A 113 -11.83 -14.94 9.95
CA ARG A 113 -12.47 -14.14 11.01
C ARG A 113 -11.94 -12.69 11.05
N GLY A 114 -11.00 -12.33 10.18
CA GLY A 114 -10.43 -10.99 10.07
C GLY A 114 -9.44 -10.69 11.18
N LYS A 115 -8.69 -11.69 11.64
CA LYS A 115 -7.74 -11.56 12.73
C LYS A 115 -6.35 -11.97 12.26
N LEU A 116 -5.37 -11.18 12.68
CA LEU A 116 -3.97 -11.56 12.56
C LEU A 116 -3.69 -12.81 13.44
N PRO A 117 -3.02 -13.84 12.91
CA PRO A 117 -2.62 -15.00 13.71
C PRO A 117 -1.72 -14.63 14.88
N ILE A 118 -1.72 -15.45 15.94
CA ILE A 118 -0.95 -15.13 17.15
C ILE A 118 0.56 -15.24 16.90
N GLU A 119 0.94 -16.18 16.04
CA GLU A 119 2.30 -16.43 15.56
C GLU A 119 2.83 -15.16 14.88
N VAL A 120 2.03 -14.55 14.00
CA VAL A 120 2.40 -13.32 13.29
C VAL A 120 2.41 -12.11 14.23
N ARG A 121 1.39 -11.97 15.09
CA ARG A 121 1.23 -10.81 15.97
C ARG A 121 2.33 -10.70 17.04
N ASN A 122 2.82 -11.83 17.52
CA ASN A 122 3.78 -11.88 18.62
C ASN A 122 5.22 -12.12 18.14
N ALA A 123 5.44 -12.34 16.85
CA ALA A 123 6.78 -12.58 16.33
C ALA A 123 7.62 -11.30 16.35
N ASP A 124 8.89 -11.44 16.74
CA ASP A 124 9.88 -10.36 16.60
C ASP A 124 10.16 -10.04 15.12
N ASN A 125 9.92 -11.03 14.24
CA ASN A 125 9.98 -10.90 12.79
C ASN A 125 8.66 -11.41 12.17
N ILE A 126 7.91 -10.50 11.56
CA ILE A 126 6.59 -10.79 10.97
C ILE A 126 6.67 -11.88 9.90
N ASP A 127 7.70 -11.90 9.05
CA ASP A 127 7.83 -12.91 8.00
C ASP A 127 8.11 -14.31 8.57
N GLU A 128 8.84 -14.36 9.69
CA GLU A 128 9.01 -15.61 10.45
C GLU A 128 7.67 -16.08 11.04
N GLY A 129 6.91 -15.19 11.67
CA GLY A 129 5.57 -15.52 12.18
C GLY A 129 4.60 -15.98 11.08
N ILE A 130 4.67 -15.38 9.88
CA ILE A 130 3.87 -15.82 8.71
C ILE A 130 4.30 -17.22 8.27
N ARG A 131 5.60 -17.49 8.21
CA ARG A 131 6.15 -18.81 7.85
C ARG A 131 5.74 -19.89 8.86
N GLU A 132 5.82 -19.59 10.15
CA GLU A 132 5.37 -20.49 11.22
C GLU A 132 3.88 -20.78 11.11
N PHE A 133 3.05 -19.74 11.01
CA PHE A 133 1.60 -19.91 10.83
C PHE A 133 1.30 -20.77 9.60
N ARG A 134 1.97 -20.51 8.47
CA ARG A 134 1.78 -21.28 7.23
C ARG A 134 2.13 -22.76 7.39
N ALA A 135 3.12 -23.10 8.22
CA ALA A 135 3.52 -24.49 8.44
C ALA A 135 2.45 -25.30 9.20
N GLU A 136 1.69 -24.64 10.09
CA GLU A 136 0.67 -25.27 10.92
C GLU A 136 -0.76 -25.08 10.38
N HIS A 137 -0.95 -24.18 9.40
CA HIS A 137 -2.26 -23.87 8.84
C HIS A 137 -2.78 -24.99 7.92
N ASN A 138 -4.07 -25.33 8.04
CA ASN A 138 -4.71 -26.40 7.27
C ASN A 138 -4.98 -26.03 5.79
N GLY A 139 -4.53 -24.87 5.34
CA GLY A 139 -4.73 -24.37 3.98
C GLY A 139 -3.66 -23.34 3.63
N ARG A 140 -3.76 -22.74 2.44
CA ARG A 140 -2.85 -21.67 2.01
C ARG A 140 -3.39 -20.33 2.51
N PRO A 141 -2.64 -19.58 3.33
CA PRO A 141 -3.05 -18.25 3.80
C PRO A 141 -2.78 -17.19 2.72
N LEU A 142 -3.62 -17.15 1.68
CA LEU A 142 -3.42 -16.33 0.49
C LEU A 142 -3.25 -14.84 0.84
N VAL A 143 -4.14 -14.28 1.66
CA VAL A 143 -4.09 -12.86 2.05
C VAL A 143 -2.77 -12.46 2.72
N LEU A 144 -2.14 -13.37 3.48
CA LEU A 144 -0.86 -13.06 4.11
C LEU A 144 0.22 -12.92 3.06
N VAL A 145 0.28 -13.84 2.08
CA VAL A 145 1.27 -13.84 1.00
C VAL A 145 1.09 -12.61 0.12
N ASP A 146 -0.14 -12.36 -0.33
CA ASP A 146 -0.46 -11.21 -1.17
C ASP A 146 -0.09 -9.90 -0.47
N ALA A 147 -0.40 -9.79 0.82
CA ALA A 147 -0.05 -8.61 1.59
C ALA A 147 1.47 -8.45 1.83
N GLN A 148 2.29 -9.52 1.82
CA GLN A 148 3.75 -9.36 1.83
C GLN A 148 4.23 -8.75 0.51
N ASP A 149 3.74 -9.28 -0.61
CA ASP A 149 4.13 -8.85 -1.96
C ASP A 149 3.69 -7.40 -2.20
N GLU A 150 2.46 -7.05 -1.83
CA GLU A 150 1.93 -5.69 -1.95
C GLU A 150 2.65 -4.69 -1.02
N PHE A 151 2.95 -5.07 0.22
CA PHE A 151 3.71 -4.18 1.10
C PHE A 151 5.14 -3.97 0.60
N ALA A 152 5.78 -5.01 0.08
CA ALA A 152 7.10 -4.90 -0.54
C ALA A 152 7.07 -4.00 -1.79
N ALA A 153 6.04 -4.11 -2.62
CA ALA A 153 5.82 -3.23 -3.77
C ALA A 153 5.63 -1.77 -3.32
N PHE A 154 4.76 -1.52 -2.35
CA PHE A 154 4.54 -0.18 -1.79
C PHE A 154 5.81 0.46 -1.21
N VAL A 155 6.60 -0.31 -0.47
CA VAL A 155 7.93 0.13 0.01
C VAL A 155 8.87 0.45 -1.15
N GLY A 156 8.85 -0.38 -2.20
CA GLY A 156 9.66 -0.18 -3.41
C GLY A 156 9.27 1.07 -4.18
N GLU A 157 7.98 1.38 -4.30
CA GLU A 157 7.45 2.58 -4.95
C GLU A 157 7.94 3.84 -4.24
N VAL A 158 7.70 3.95 -2.93
CA VAL A 158 8.15 5.10 -2.13
C VAL A 158 9.68 5.29 -2.20
N GLU A 159 10.44 4.19 -2.25
CA GLU A 159 11.88 4.26 -2.41
C GLU A 159 12.31 4.73 -3.81
N ALA A 160 11.62 4.28 -4.86
CA ALA A 160 11.87 4.72 -6.22
C ALA A 160 11.62 6.22 -6.35
N GLU A 161 10.53 6.73 -5.76
CA GLU A 161 10.21 8.15 -5.76
C GLU A 161 11.26 9.01 -5.04
N LEU A 162 11.75 8.56 -3.88
CA LEU A 162 12.85 9.25 -3.19
C LEU A 162 14.13 9.27 -4.03
N ARG A 163 14.45 8.18 -4.73
CA ARG A 163 15.62 8.12 -5.61
C ARG A 163 15.47 9.05 -6.81
N GLU A 164 14.29 9.11 -7.39
CA GLU A 164 13.97 10.04 -8.47
C GLU A 164 14.18 11.49 -8.01
N LEU A 165 13.68 11.85 -6.83
CA LEU A 165 13.91 13.18 -6.25
C LEU A 165 15.40 13.49 -6.07
N ILE A 166 16.19 12.53 -5.59
CA ILE A 166 17.65 12.69 -5.47
C ILE A 166 18.28 12.92 -6.85
N ALA A 167 17.83 12.20 -7.88
CA ALA A 167 18.34 12.34 -9.24
C ALA A 167 18.01 13.72 -9.82
N VAL A 168 16.74 14.13 -9.75
CA VAL A 168 16.24 15.44 -10.20
C VAL A 168 16.98 16.59 -9.50
N LEU A 169 17.15 16.51 -8.18
CA LEU A 169 17.93 17.51 -7.42
C LEU A 169 19.43 17.45 -7.72
N THR A 170 19.93 16.38 -8.35
CA THR A 170 21.34 16.27 -8.72
C THR A 170 21.61 16.77 -10.13
N THR A 171 20.69 16.56 -11.06
CA THR A 171 20.82 16.95 -12.48
C THR A 171 20.21 18.31 -12.79
N ASP A 172 19.28 18.81 -11.96
CA ASP A 172 18.42 19.96 -12.25
C ASP A 172 17.55 19.73 -13.51
N GLU A 173 17.17 18.48 -13.76
CA GLU A 173 16.31 18.06 -14.88
C GLU A 173 15.03 17.43 -14.35
N ILE A 174 13.88 18.02 -14.69
CA ILE A 174 12.55 17.47 -14.36
C ILE A 174 12.14 16.48 -15.46
N PRO A 175 11.58 15.30 -15.13
CA PRO A 175 11.07 14.36 -16.14
C PRO A 175 9.97 14.99 -17.02
N ASP A 176 10.04 14.77 -18.33
CA ASP A 176 9.10 15.37 -19.32
C ASP A 176 7.62 14.99 -19.05
N ASP A 177 7.39 13.79 -18.51
CA ASP A 177 6.09 13.28 -18.13
C ASP A 177 5.52 13.95 -16.86
N ALA A 178 6.37 14.56 -16.03
CA ALA A 178 5.95 15.33 -14.86
C ALA A 178 5.46 16.75 -15.19
N ALA A 179 5.82 17.30 -16.35
CA ALA A 179 5.43 18.66 -16.76
C ALA A 179 3.95 18.77 -17.19
N SER A 180 3.28 17.64 -17.43
CA SER A 180 1.94 17.58 -18.02
C SER A 180 0.78 17.62 -17.00
N THR A 181 1.07 17.46 -15.72
CA THR A 181 0.04 17.40 -14.65
C THR A 181 -0.42 18.78 -14.14
N ASP A 182 0.27 19.87 -14.54
CA ASP A 182 0.01 21.23 -14.02
C ASP A 182 -0.89 22.11 -14.92
N ALA A 183 -1.36 21.61 -16.07
CA ALA A 183 -2.14 22.43 -17.01
C ALA A 183 -3.62 22.63 -16.65
N ASP A 184 -4.16 21.96 -15.61
CA ASP A 184 -5.61 21.89 -15.38
C ASP A 184 -6.09 22.44 -14.01
N THR A 185 -5.29 23.28 -13.36
CA THR A 185 -5.73 23.99 -12.13
C THR A 185 -5.41 25.48 -12.19
N GLN A 186 -5.94 26.17 -13.21
CA GLN A 186 -6.21 27.60 -13.07
C GLN A 186 -7.67 27.80 -12.64
N PRO A 187 -7.94 28.47 -11.49
CA PRO A 187 -9.29 28.87 -11.15
C PRO A 187 -9.73 29.96 -12.13
N THR A 188 -10.54 29.58 -13.11
CA THR A 188 -11.26 30.53 -13.93
C THR A 188 -12.25 31.28 -13.04
N GLY A 189 -11.90 32.53 -12.72
CA GLY A 189 -12.81 33.65 -12.64
C GLY A 189 -13.86 33.63 -11.54
N GLN A 190 -13.75 34.61 -10.64
CA GLN A 190 -14.90 35.41 -10.25
C GLN A 190 -14.45 36.84 -9.95
N THR A 191 -14.37 37.65 -11.01
CA THR A 191 -14.72 39.06 -10.93
C THR A 191 -16.23 39.14 -10.78
N ALA A 192 -16.70 39.74 -9.69
CA ALA A 192 -18.07 40.23 -9.56
C ALA A 192 -18.01 41.66 -8.99
N ASP A 193 -18.85 42.50 -9.57
CA ASP A 193 -18.94 43.96 -9.50
C ASP A 193 -19.00 44.58 -8.09
#